data_AF-A0A354FRV4-F1
#
_entry.id   AF-A0A354FRV4-F1
#
_cell.length_a   1.000
_cell.length_b   1.000
_cell.length_c   1.000
_cell.angle_alpha   90.00
_cell.angle_beta   90.00
_cell.angle_gamma   90.00
#
_symmetry.space_group_name_H-M   'P 1'
#
loop_
_entity.id
_entity.type
_entity.pdbx_description
1 polymer ?
#
loop_
_entity_poly.entity_id
_entity_poly.type
_entity_poly.pdbx_seq_one_letter_code
_entity_poly.pdbx_strand_id
1 'polypeptide(L)'
;IVMDDTRRMSWILNNITHFYAHESCGQCTPCREGSTWMKKVSDRIEDGKATPSDVQVLEDIAYQIDGKTVCAFGEASAWPVEAMIDKFRDELVGETSDENDSRSAERIAQEQFLSSVQ
;
A
#
# COMPACT_ATOMS: atom_id res chain seq x y z
N ILE A 1 -18.89 6.76 6.06
CA ILE A 1 -18.69 7.74 4.95
C ILE A 1 -19.36 7.13 3.73
N VAL A 2 -20.18 7.88 3.00
CA VAL A 2 -20.81 7.38 1.75
C VAL A 2 -19.93 7.79 0.59
N MET A 3 -19.64 6.85 -0.31
CA MET A 3 -18.89 7.06 -1.55
C MET A 3 -19.74 6.51 -2.68
N ASP A 4 -19.79 7.23 -3.79
CA ASP A 4 -20.53 6.84 -5.00
C ASP A 4 -19.56 6.44 -6.13
N ASP A 5 -20.13 6.00 -7.24
CA ASP A 5 -19.37 5.49 -8.40
C ASP A 5 -18.61 6.59 -9.16
N THR A 6 -18.67 7.86 -8.72
CA THR A 6 -17.87 8.94 -9.31
C THR A 6 -16.43 8.94 -8.80
N ARG A 7 -16.10 8.09 -7.81
CA ARG A 7 -14.77 8.00 -7.23
C ARG A 7 -14.16 6.60 -7.37
N ARG A 8 -12.94 6.56 -7.91
CA ARG A 8 -12.08 5.37 -7.87
C ARG A 8 -11.80 4.93 -6.43
N MET A 9 -11.86 3.62 -6.18
CA MET A 9 -11.56 3.03 -4.89
C MET A 9 -10.07 3.12 -4.53
N SER A 10 -9.18 3.11 -5.52
CA SER A 10 -7.73 3.34 -5.36
C SER A 10 -7.41 4.68 -4.67
N TRP A 11 -8.11 5.75 -5.06
CA TRP A 11 -7.91 7.06 -4.43
C TRP A 11 -8.42 7.11 -2.99
N ILE A 12 -9.55 6.45 -2.73
CA ILE A 12 -10.13 6.39 -1.39
C ILE A 12 -9.14 5.68 -0.47
N LEU A 13 -8.59 4.55 -0.93
CA LEU A 13 -7.58 3.76 -0.23
C LEU A 13 -6.35 4.63 0.05
N ASN A 14 -5.87 5.35 -0.97
CA ASN A 14 -4.76 6.28 -0.85
C ASN A 14 -5.02 7.36 0.21
N ASN A 15 -6.20 7.98 0.23
CA ASN A 15 -6.54 8.99 1.23
C ASN A 15 -6.52 8.42 2.66
N ILE A 16 -7.11 7.24 2.84
CA ILE A 16 -7.14 6.56 4.15
C ILE A 16 -5.72 6.21 4.63
N THR A 17 -4.90 5.61 3.79
CA THR A 17 -3.52 5.23 4.16
C THR A 17 -2.66 6.45 4.46
N HIS A 18 -2.86 7.58 3.77
CA HIS A 18 -2.20 8.85 4.10
C HIS A 18 -2.58 9.36 5.48
N PHE A 19 -3.87 9.35 5.82
CA PHE A 19 -4.33 9.77 7.15
C PHE A 19 -3.68 8.93 8.26
N TYR A 20 -3.74 7.60 8.15
CA TYR A 20 -3.16 6.72 9.16
C TYR A 20 -1.63 6.78 9.22
N ALA A 21 -0.96 7.04 8.10
CA ALA A 21 0.48 7.29 8.10
C ALA A 21 0.85 8.61 8.79
N HIS A 22 0.05 9.66 8.60
CA HIS A 22 0.28 10.98 9.19
C HIS A 22 0.00 11.00 10.70
N GLU A 23 -1.10 10.38 11.13
CA GLU A 23 -1.57 10.44 12.52
C GLU A 23 -1.03 9.30 13.41
N SER A 24 -0.19 8.42 12.87
CA SER A 24 0.48 7.40 13.67
C SER A 24 1.40 8.04 14.71
N CYS A 25 1.22 7.71 15.99
CA CYS A 25 2.08 8.19 17.08
C CYS A 25 3.51 7.62 17.02
N GLY A 26 3.73 6.57 16.21
CA GLY A 26 5.04 5.97 15.96
C GLY A 26 5.56 5.01 17.05
N GLN A 27 4.78 4.72 18.10
CA GLN A 27 5.28 3.94 19.24
C GLN A 27 5.61 2.48 18.87
N CYS A 28 4.73 1.78 18.16
CA CYS A 28 4.94 0.38 17.77
C CYS A 28 5.44 0.28 16.32
N THR A 29 6.52 -0.48 16.10
CA THR A 29 7.13 -0.68 14.77
C THR A 29 6.15 -1.14 13.69
N PRO A 30 5.28 -2.16 13.90
CA PRO A 30 4.34 -2.58 12.86
C PRO A 30 3.42 -1.44 12.42
N CYS A 31 2.88 -0.64 13.34
CA CYS A 31 2.07 0.52 12.96
C CYS A 31 2.91 1.62 12.30
N ARG A 32 4.06 2.02 12.87
CA ARG A 32 4.88 3.14 12.39
C ARG A 32 5.42 2.91 10.98
N GLU A 33 6.04 1.76 10.76
CA GLU A 33 6.66 1.42 9.48
C GLU A 33 5.61 0.89 8.51
N GLY A 34 4.67 0.08 8.98
CA GLY A 34 3.62 -0.52 8.16
C GLY A 34 2.68 0.52 7.58
N SER A 35 2.18 1.49 8.35
CA SER A 35 1.31 2.55 7.80
C SER A 35 2.01 3.39 6.74
N THR A 36 3.29 3.71 6.97
CA THR A 36 4.12 4.42 6.01
C THR A 36 4.35 3.62 4.73
N TRP A 37 4.50 2.30 4.84
CA TRP A 37 4.66 1.44 3.68
C TRP A 37 3.35 1.27 2.90
N MET A 38 2.22 1.06 3.58
CA MET A 38 0.90 1.04 2.95
C MET A 38 0.64 2.31 2.14
N LYS A 39 0.97 3.48 2.72
CA LYS A 39 0.91 4.78 2.00
C LYS A 39 1.76 4.77 0.73
N LYS A 40 3.01 4.31 0.79
CA LYS A 40 3.90 4.27 -0.39
C LYS A 40 3.36 3.37 -1.49
N VAL A 41 2.80 2.22 -1.13
CA VAL A 41 2.22 1.28 -2.09
C VAL A 41 0.94 1.85 -2.70
N SER A 42 0.06 2.44 -1.87
CA SER A 42 -1.14 3.11 -2.40
C SER A 42 -0.81 4.33 -3.28
N ASP A 43 0.31 5.03 -3.03
CA ASP A 43 0.80 6.10 -3.91
C ASP A 43 1.18 5.55 -5.29
N ARG A 44 1.86 4.40 -5.33
CA ARG A 44 2.21 3.73 -6.59
C ARG A 44 0.97 3.31 -7.38
N ILE A 45 -0.07 2.82 -6.70
CA ILE A 45 -1.33 2.44 -7.34
C ILE A 45 -2.02 3.67 -7.93
N GLU A 46 -2.21 4.73 -7.14
CA GLU A 46 -2.89 5.95 -7.59
C GLU A 46 -2.14 6.66 -8.75
N ASP A 47 -0.80 6.58 -8.76
CA ASP A 47 0.08 7.10 -9.81
C ASP A 47 0.14 6.23 -11.08
N GLY A 48 -0.48 5.04 -11.09
CA GLY A 48 -0.40 4.08 -12.20
C GLY A 48 0.99 3.46 -12.39
N LYS A 49 1.81 3.43 -11.33
CA LYS A 49 3.18 2.89 -11.29
C LYS A 49 3.28 1.55 -10.56
N ALA A 50 2.16 1.02 -10.07
CA ALA A 50 2.09 -0.25 -9.39
C ALA A 50 2.01 -1.43 -10.37
N THR A 51 2.49 -2.56 -9.90
CA THR A 51 2.34 -3.89 -10.51
C THR A 51 1.21 -4.63 -9.80
N PRO A 52 0.64 -5.69 -10.40
CA PRO A 52 -0.34 -6.54 -9.71
C PRO A 52 0.19 -7.11 -8.38
N SER A 53 1.50 -7.36 -8.29
CA SER A 53 2.15 -7.83 -7.06
C SER A 53 2.17 -6.78 -5.95
N ASP A 54 2.16 -5.48 -6.27
CA ASP A 54 2.09 -4.42 -5.28
C ASP A 54 0.76 -4.50 -4.49
N VAL A 55 -0.35 -4.93 -5.11
CA VAL A 55 -1.63 -5.13 -4.42
C VAL A 55 -1.53 -6.24 -3.39
N GLN A 56 -0.83 -7.33 -3.72
CA GLN A 56 -0.58 -8.41 -2.76
C GLN A 56 0.31 -7.96 -1.60
N VAL A 57 1.37 -7.20 -1.91
CA VAL A 57 2.26 -6.63 -0.88
C VAL A 57 1.48 -5.73 0.07
N LEU A 58 0.55 -4.91 -0.46
CA LEU A 58 -0.29 -4.04 0.35
C LEU A 58 -1.16 -4.84 1.34
N GLU A 59 -1.76 -5.94 0.89
CA GLU A 59 -2.53 -6.86 1.74
C GLU A 59 -1.65 -7.51 2.81
N ASP A 60 -0.48 -8.02 2.42
CA ASP A 60 0.44 -8.67 3.33
C ASP A 60 0.89 -7.72 4.45
N ILE A 61 1.14 -6.44 4.13
CA ILE A 61 1.49 -5.42 5.12
C ILE A 61 0.34 -5.22 6.11
N ALA A 62 -0.90 -5.13 5.64
CA ALA A 62 -2.07 -4.94 6.52
C ALA A 62 -2.17 -6.08 7.56
N TYR A 63 -2.04 -7.35 7.14
CA TYR A 63 -2.01 -8.50 8.04
C TYR A 63 -0.77 -8.58 8.95
N GLN A 64 0.31 -7.87 8.62
CA GLN A 64 1.45 -7.70 9.54
C GLN A 64 1.24 -6.61 10.59
N ILE A 65 0.26 -5.73 10.40
CA ILE A 65 -0.15 -4.72 11.38
C ILE A 65 -1.24 -5.29 12.29
N ASP A 66 -2.23 -5.97 11.71
CA ASP A 66 -3.38 -6.51 12.44
C ASP A 66 -2.96 -7.44 13.59
N GLY A 67 -3.53 -7.20 14.77
CA GLY A 67 -3.25 -7.95 16.00
C GLY A 67 -1.82 -7.86 16.56
N LYS A 68 -0.94 -7.04 15.97
CA LYS A 68 0.49 -6.95 16.34
C LYS A 68 0.89 -5.57 16.84
N THR A 69 -0.07 -4.71 17.16
CA THR A 69 0.15 -3.33 17.60
C THR A 69 -0.26 -3.10 19.06
N VAL A 70 0.18 -1.98 19.63
CA VAL A 70 -0.05 -1.66 21.07
C VAL A 70 -1.46 -1.13 21.33
N CYS A 71 -2.07 -0.44 20.35
CA CYS A 71 -3.41 0.12 20.47
C CYS A 71 -4.21 -0.14 19.19
N ALA A 72 -5.53 0.06 19.27
CA ALA A 72 -6.44 -0.21 18.17
C ALA A 72 -6.28 0.71 16.94
N PHE A 73 -5.37 1.69 17.00
CA PHE A 73 -5.05 2.51 15.83
C PHE A 73 -4.38 1.67 14.73
N GLY A 74 -3.63 0.63 15.09
CA GLY A 74 -3.04 -0.29 14.10
C GLY A 74 -4.10 -1.07 13.33
N GLU A 75 -5.04 -1.67 14.03
CA GLU A 75 -6.20 -2.37 13.44
C GLU A 75 -7.05 -1.41 12.60
N ALA A 76 -7.29 -0.20 13.11
CA ALA A 76 -8.02 0.83 12.37
C ALA A 76 -7.34 1.26 11.06
N SER A 77 -6.01 1.15 10.98
CA SER A 77 -5.21 1.39 9.76
C SER A 77 -5.25 0.20 8.79
N ALA A 78 -5.23 -1.03 9.31
CA ALA A 78 -5.17 -2.27 8.53
C ALA A 78 -6.52 -2.69 7.94
N TRP A 79 -7.58 -2.70 8.74
CA TRP A 79 -8.90 -3.22 8.32
C TRP A 79 -9.50 -2.51 7.11
N PRO A 80 -9.36 -1.17 6.92
CA PRO A 80 -9.80 -0.54 5.68
C PRO A 80 -9.09 -1.10 4.45
N VAL A 81 -7.78 -1.36 4.54
CA VAL A 81 -6.99 -1.91 3.43
C VAL A 81 -7.42 -3.34 3.13
N GLU A 82 -7.54 -4.18 4.15
CA GLU A 82 -8.02 -5.57 4.01
C GLU A 82 -9.42 -5.62 3.37
N ALA A 83 -10.36 -4.81 3.86
CA ALA A 83 -11.72 -4.77 3.33
C ALA A 83 -11.79 -4.23 1.89
N MET A 84 -10.97 -3.23 1.56
CA MET A 84 -10.92 -2.68 0.20
C MET A 84 -10.32 -3.68 -0.77
N ILE A 85 -9.30 -4.43 -0.37
CA ILE A 85 -8.73 -5.49 -1.21
C ILE A 85 -9.72 -6.65 -1.35
N ASP A 86 -10.38 -7.10 -0.28
CA ASP A 86 -11.39 -8.17 -0.35
C ASP A 86 -12.54 -7.84 -1.31
N LYS A 87 -13.01 -6.58 -1.32
CA LYS A 87 -14.18 -6.18 -2.12
C LYS A 87 -13.85 -5.63 -3.51
N PHE A 88 -12.70 -4.99 -3.68
CA PHE A 88 -12.35 -4.24 -4.89
C PHE A 88 -11.00 -4.65 -5.47
N ARG A 89 -10.53 -5.89 -5.21
CA ARG A 89 -9.28 -6.42 -5.78
C ARG A 89 -9.19 -6.20 -7.28
N ASP A 90 -10.26 -6.53 -8.00
CA ASP A 90 -10.27 -6.45 -9.47
C ASP A 90 -10.11 -5.03 -9.97
N GLU A 91 -10.71 -4.04 -9.29
CA GLU A 91 -10.54 -2.61 -9.61
C GLU A 91 -9.10 -2.17 -9.33
N LEU A 92 -8.55 -2.53 -8.17
CA LEU A 92 -7.18 -2.17 -7.79
C LEU A 92 -6.15 -2.78 -8.74
N VAL A 93 -6.28 -4.07 -9.08
CA VAL A 93 -5.39 -4.76 -10.02
C VAL A 93 -5.57 -4.21 -11.43
N GLY A 94 -6.79 -3.85 -11.84
CA GLY A 94 -7.08 -3.23 -13.14
C GLY A 94 -6.40 -1.88 -13.35
N GLU A 95 -6.01 -1.19 -12.28
CA GLU A 95 -5.23 0.05 -12.31
C GLU A 95 -3.70 -0.17 -12.30
N THR A 96 -3.25 -1.43 -12.33
CA THR A 96 -1.82 -1.81 -12.34
C THR A 96 -1.37 -2.37 -13.69
N SER A 97 -0.05 -2.45 -13.89
CA SER A 97 0.54 -3.07 -15.09
C SER A 97 1.84 -3.80 -14.75
N ASP A 98 2.03 -4.99 -15.31
CA ASP A 98 3.28 -5.75 -15.17
C ASP A 98 4.50 -5.01 -15.74
N GLU A 99 4.30 -4.14 -16.73
CA GLU A 99 5.38 -3.32 -17.30
C GLU A 99 6.02 -2.39 -16.27
N ASN A 100 5.29 -2.05 -15.20
CA ASN A 100 5.77 -1.18 -14.15
C ASN A 100 6.88 -1.82 -13.29
N ASP A 101 7.06 -3.14 -13.31
CA ASP A 101 8.15 -3.80 -12.55
C ASP A 101 9.51 -3.31 -13.05
N SER A 102 9.70 -3.31 -14.37
CA SER A 102 10.92 -2.81 -15.04
C SER A 102 11.19 -1.31 -14.81
N ARG A 103 10.14 -0.54 -14.48
CA ARG A 103 10.21 0.92 -14.26
C ARG A 103 10.38 1.26 -12.78
N SER A 104 10.34 0.29 -11.88
CA SER A 104 10.45 0.55 -10.46
C SER A 104 11.86 1.03 -10.11
N ALA A 105 11.94 2.13 -9.38
CA ALA A 105 13.23 2.74 -9.01
C ALA A 105 14.11 1.77 -8.20
N GLU A 106 13.49 0.91 -7.39
CA GLU A 106 14.19 -0.12 -6.61
C GLU A 106 14.79 -1.20 -7.51
N ARG A 107 14.07 -1.70 -8.53
CA ARG A 107 14.63 -2.61 -9.53
C ARG A 107 15.79 -1.98 -10.29
N ILE A 108 15.62 -0.76 -10.77
CA ILE A 108 16.67 -0.03 -11.51
C ILE A 108 17.91 0.14 -10.63
N ALA A 109 17.74 0.56 -9.37
CA ALA A 109 18.84 0.71 -8.44
C ALA A 109 19.53 -0.63 -8.12
N GLN A 110 18.75 -1.70 -7.98
CA GLN A 110 19.27 -3.05 -7.76
C GLN A 110 20.06 -3.56 -8.97
N GLU A 111 19.55 -3.38 -10.18
CA GLU A 111 20.25 -3.75 -11.42
C GLU A 111 21.54 -2.96 -11.61
N GLN A 112 21.51 -1.65 -11.37
CA GLN A 112 22.70 -0.79 -11.41
C GLN A 112 23.74 -1.26 -10.39
N PHE A 113 23.32 -1.55 -9.16
CA PHE A 113 24.20 -2.08 -8.13
C PHE A 113 24.83 -3.41 -8.55
N LEU A 114 24.02 -4.39 -9.00
CA LEU A 114 24.52 -5.70 -9.44
C LEU A 114 25.50 -5.58 -10.61
N SER A 115 25.24 -4.68 -11.55
CA SER A 115 26.14 -4.41 -12.68
C SER A 115 27.47 -3.77 -12.27
N SER A 116 27.52 -3.08 -11.13
CA SER A 116 28.73 -2.42 -10.61
C SER A 116 29.67 -3.35 -9.83
N VAL A 117 29.21 -4.56 -9.51
CA VAL A 117 29.95 -5.56 -8.73
C VAL A 117 30.58 -6.66 -9.62
N GLN A 118 30.30 -6.65 -10.94
CA GLN A 118 30.96 -7.49 -11.95
C GLN A 118 32.16 -6.76 -12.57
#